data_AF-A0A7Z9FVX0-F1
#
_entry.id   AF-A0A7Z9FVX0-F1
#
_cell.length_a   1.000
_cell.length_b   1.000
_cell.length_c   1.000
_cell.angle_alpha   90.00
_cell.angle_beta   90.00
_cell.angle_gamma   90.00
#
_symmetry.space_group_name_H-M   'P 1'
#
loop_
_entity.id
_entity.type
_entity.pdbx_description
1 polymer ?
#
loop_
_entity_poly.entity_id
_entity_poly.type
_entity_poly.pdbx_seq_one_letter_code
_entity_poly.pdbx_strand_id
1 'polypeptide(L)'
;MKYFWIIGLLVMISTAGCDTSRDFTVVEEDQLTNVTIALAPSFQTPELKVVVELLYLDAKGKQVPFDPPIRDQFVLVPKATKFSTLRVPIGENRIIEVRGYEYGDLVLEGHQEFPYVGNQPISADITLDPIGIPLLIIDTPKSAFSPGEEVPVEIKVK
;
A
#
# COMPACT_ATOMS: atom_id res chain seq x y z
N MET A 1 -18.16 65.75 -26.28
CA MET A 1 -18.07 64.28 -26.33
C MET A 1 -16.63 63.90 -26.63
N LYS A 2 -16.11 62.80 -26.03
CA LYS A 2 -14.72 62.30 -26.12
C LYS A 2 -13.70 63.26 -25.43
N TYR A 3 -12.89 62.87 -24.44
CA TYR A 3 -12.03 61.68 -24.23
C TYR A 3 -10.92 61.59 -25.31
N PHE A 4 -9.65 61.27 -25.08
CA PHE A 4 -8.78 60.94 -23.91
C PHE A 4 -7.31 61.19 -24.39
N TRP A 5 -6.20 61.24 -23.62
CA TRP A 5 -5.82 61.01 -22.21
C TRP A 5 -4.69 62.02 -21.84
N ILE A 6 -4.29 62.11 -20.56
CA ILE A 6 -2.91 62.47 -20.17
C ILE A 6 -2.37 61.32 -19.30
N ILE A 7 -1.20 60.76 -19.66
CA ILE A 7 -0.55 59.68 -18.90
C ILE A 7 0.68 60.23 -18.19
N GLY A 8 0.50 60.69 -16.95
CA GLY A 8 1.59 60.99 -16.03
C GLY A 8 1.85 59.78 -15.14
N LEU A 9 2.79 58.90 -15.52
CA LEU A 9 3.15 57.74 -14.72
C LEU A 9 4.20 58.13 -13.66
N LEU A 10 3.77 58.32 -12.42
CA LEU A 10 4.66 58.50 -11.26
C LEU A 10 4.17 57.60 -10.12
N VAL A 11 4.76 56.41 -10.02
CA VAL A 11 4.44 55.42 -8.98
C VAL A 11 5.63 55.33 -8.02
N MET A 12 5.45 55.89 -6.82
CA MET A 12 6.36 55.70 -5.69
C MET A 12 6.24 54.26 -5.19
N ILE A 13 7.28 53.44 -5.41
CA ILE A 13 7.39 52.13 -4.77
C ILE A 13 8.01 52.32 -3.38
N SER A 14 7.20 52.73 -2.40
CA SER A 14 7.58 52.78 -0.99
C SER A 14 7.41 51.40 -0.35
N THR A 15 8.45 50.90 0.32
CA THR A 15 8.46 49.58 0.95
C THR A 15 7.58 49.54 2.20
N ALA A 16 6.61 48.64 2.22
CA ALA A 16 5.99 48.12 3.44
C ALA A 16 6.17 46.60 3.44
N GLY A 17 6.91 46.09 4.43
CA GLY A 17 7.05 44.66 4.61
C GLY A 17 5.73 44.04 5.06
N CYS A 18 5.36 42.91 4.47
CA CYS A 18 4.27 42.07 4.95
C CYS A 18 4.80 40.64 4.99
N ASP A 19 5.25 40.22 6.17
CA ASP A 19 5.53 38.81 6.48
C ASP A 19 4.20 38.03 6.47
N THR A 20 3.73 37.70 5.27
CA THR A 20 2.80 36.59 5.11
C THR A 20 3.61 35.32 5.06
N SER A 21 3.93 34.78 6.24
CA SER A 21 4.11 33.35 6.43
C SER A 21 2.82 32.67 5.96
N ARG A 22 2.76 32.33 4.67
CA ARG A 22 1.71 31.48 4.13
C ARG A 22 1.98 30.09 4.67
N ASP A 23 1.37 29.81 5.81
CA ASP A 23 0.87 28.46 6.08
C ASP A 23 0.07 28.05 4.85
N PHE A 24 0.70 27.24 4.01
CA PHE A 24 0.02 26.49 2.98
C PHE A 24 -0.71 25.33 3.64
N THR A 25 -1.65 25.65 4.53
CA THR A 25 -2.87 24.85 4.69
C THR A 25 -3.66 24.98 3.39
N VAL A 26 -3.13 24.34 2.34
CA VAL A 26 -3.93 23.90 1.22
C VAL A 26 -4.89 22.90 1.84
N VAL A 27 -6.09 23.37 2.14
CA VAL A 27 -7.24 22.49 2.27
C VAL A 27 -7.48 21.98 0.86
N GLU A 28 -6.79 20.90 0.49
CA GLU A 28 -7.25 20.06 -0.60
C GLU A 28 -8.68 19.65 -0.22
N GLU A 29 -9.62 19.91 -1.13
CA GLU A 29 -10.88 19.16 -1.12
C GLU A 29 -10.54 17.66 -1.12
N ASP A 30 -11.40 16.80 -0.59
CA ASP A 30 -11.19 15.34 -0.56
C ASP A 30 -11.16 14.73 -1.98
N GLN A 31 -10.08 14.98 -2.73
CA GLN A 31 -9.84 14.47 -4.06
C GLN A 31 -9.36 13.03 -3.95
N LEU A 32 -10.34 12.16 -3.72
CA LEU A 32 -10.18 10.72 -3.64
C LEU A 32 -10.12 10.14 -5.06
N THR A 33 -9.09 9.34 -5.34
CA THR A 33 -9.08 8.42 -6.48
C THR A 33 -9.32 6.99 -6.00
N ASN A 34 -9.47 6.05 -6.94
CA ASN A 34 -9.57 4.62 -6.64
C ASN A 34 -8.27 3.91 -7.01
N VAL A 35 -7.69 3.17 -6.07
CA VAL A 35 -6.64 2.17 -6.35
C VAL A 35 -7.31 0.81 -6.31
N THR A 36 -7.24 0.06 -7.40
CA THR A 36 -7.72 -1.33 -7.47
C THR A 36 -6.54 -2.28 -7.43
N ILE A 37 -6.54 -3.19 -6.46
CA ILE A 37 -5.54 -4.23 -6.28
C ILE A 37 -6.15 -5.54 -6.80
N ALA A 38 -5.45 -6.22 -7.70
CA ALA A 38 -5.77 -7.58 -8.12
C ALA A 38 -4.88 -8.59 -7.40
N LEU A 39 -5.47 -9.63 -6.82
CA LEU A 39 -4.74 -10.70 -6.13
C LEU A 39 -5.19 -12.04 -6.70
N ALA A 40 -4.28 -12.70 -7.43
CA ALA A 40 -4.50 -13.96 -8.12
C ALA A 40 -3.78 -15.11 -7.38
N PRO A 41 -4.48 -15.87 -6.51
CA PRO A 41 -3.88 -16.94 -5.73
C PRO A 41 -3.52 -18.13 -6.63
N SER A 42 -2.44 -18.83 -6.28
CA SER A 42 -2.03 -20.05 -6.98
C SER A 42 -2.97 -21.23 -6.64
N PHE A 43 -2.73 -22.38 -7.27
CA PHE A 43 -3.44 -23.62 -6.94
C PHE A 43 -3.07 -24.19 -5.56
N GLN A 44 -1.96 -23.74 -4.97
CA GLN A 44 -1.42 -24.17 -3.67
C GLN A 44 -1.63 -23.13 -2.57
N THR A 45 -2.07 -21.91 -2.89
CA THR A 45 -2.34 -20.89 -1.86
C THR A 45 -3.43 -21.39 -0.90
N PRO A 46 -3.16 -21.46 0.42
CA PRO A 46 -4.17 -21.86 1.40
C PRO A 46 -5.29 -20.81 1.51
N GLU A 47 -6.30 -21.09 2.34
CA GLU A 47 -7.27 -20.05 2.70
C GLU A 47 -6.59 -19.00 3.60
N LEU A 48 -6.56 -17.75 3.14
CA LEU A 48 -5.87 -16.65 3.82
C LEU A 48 -6.85 -15.52 4.13
N LYS A 49 -6.79 -15.00 5.36
CA LYS A 49 -7.38 -13.69 5.65
C LYS A 49 -6.41 -12.63 5.16
N VAL A 50 -6.82 -11.84 4.17
CA VAL A 50 -6.01 -10.75 3.62
C VAL A 50 -6.49 -9.41 4.18
N VAL A 51 -5.53 -8.55 4.51
CA VAL A 51 -5.71 -7.14 4.82
C VAL A 51 -4.97 -6.34 3.76
N VAL A 52 -5.64 -5.37 3.14
CA VAL A 52 -5.03 -4.39 2.23
C VAL A 52 -5.15 -3.01 2.88
N GLU A 53 -4.05 -2.32 3.12
CA GLU A 53 -4.01 -1.06 3.88
C GLU A 53 -3.18 -0.01 3.14
N LEU A 54 -3.68 1.23 3.09
CA LEU A 54 -2.96 2.36 2.51
C LEU A 54 -2.14 3.04 3.61
N LEU A 55 -0.84 3.21 3.33
CA LEU A 55 0.12 3.96 4.12
C LEU A 55 0.67 5.15 3.31
N TYR A 56 1.40 6.03 3.97
CA TYR A 56 2.25 7.05 3.34
C TYR A 56 3.62 7.07 3.99
N LEU A 57 4.64 7.56 3.28
CA LEU A 57 5.93 7.91 3.88
C LEU A 57 5.87 9.32 4.47
N ASP A 58 6.24 9.47 5.75
CA ASP A 58 6.43 10.77 6.36
C ASP A 58 7.71 11.48 5.86
N ALA A 59 7.91 12.73 6.27
CA ALA A 59 9.09 13.53 5.90
C ALA A 59 10.45 12.99 6.43
N LYS A 60 10.46 11.82 7.08
CA LYS A 60 11.64 11.09 7.56
C LYS A 60 11.78 9.72 6.88
N GLY A 61 10.93 9.41 5.89
CA GLY A 61 10.91 8.11 5.21
C GLY A 61 10.31 6.98 6.05
N LYS A 62 9.54 7.29 7.10
CA LYS A 62 8.84 6.28 7.90
C LYS A 62 7.46 6.01 7.29
N GLN A 63 7.09 4.73 7.15
CA GLN A 63 5.72 4.34 6.83
C GLN A 63 4.76 4.67 7.98
N VAL A 64 3.63 5.31 7.67
CA VAL A 64 2.60 5.75 8.61
C VAL A 64 1.20 5.48 8.01
N PRO A 65 0.24 4.93 8.77
CA PRO A 65 -1.14 4.76 8.32
C PRO A 65 -1.90 6.10 8.33
N PHE A 66 -2.95 6.17 7.53
CA PHE A 66 -3.93 7.27 7.61
C PHE A 66 -4.78 7.19 8.89
N ASP A 67 -5.33 8.33 9.31
CA ASP A 67 -6.33 8.40 10.38
C ASP A 67 -7.60 9.10 9.84
N PRO A 68 -8.74 8.39 9.70
CA PRO A 68 -8.93 6.96 9.98
C PRO A 68 -8.18 6.04 8.97
N PRO A 69 -7.81 4.81 9.37
CA PRO A 69 -7.10 3.88 8.47
C PRO A 69 -7.91 3.49 7.23
N ILE A 70 -7.33 3.74 6.05
CA ILE A 70 -7.91 3.39 4.75
C ILE A 70 -7.49 1.95 4.41
N ARG A 71 -8.44 1.00 4.52
CA ARG A 71 -8.17 -0.43 4.35
C ARG A 71 -9.39 -1.26 3.98
N ASP A 72 -9.13 -2.45 3.46
CA ASP A 72 -10.11 -3.50 3.14
C ASP A 72 -9.65 -4.86 3.72
N GLN A 73 -10.60 -5.77 3.96
CA GLN A 73 -10.34 -7.11 4.50
C GLN A 73 -11.28 -8.16 3.89
N PHE A 74 -10.71 -9.24 3.38
CA PHE A 74 -11.45 -10.35 2.76
C PHE A 74 -10.72 -11.67 2.95
N VAL A 75 -11.43 -12.77 2.67
CA VAL A 75 -10.82 -14.11 2.58
C VAL A 75 -10.43 -14.38 1.13
N LEU A 76 -9.16 -14.69 0.93
CA LEU A 76 -8.59 -15.19 -0.32
C LEU A 76 -8.62 -16.72 -0.29
N VAL A 77 -9.22 -17.33 -1.30
CA VAL A 77 -9.35 -18.79 -1.43
C VAL A 77 -8.65 -19.27 -2.71
N PRO A 78 -8.04 -20.47 -2.73
CA PRO A 78 -7.31 -20.97 -3.89
C PRO A 78 -8.13 -20.89 -5.19
N LYS A 79 -7.47 -20.53 -6.29
CA LYS A 79 -8.02 -20.37 -7.65
C LYS A 79 -9.03 -19.22 -7.84
N ALA A 80 -9.38 -18.45 -6.80
CA ALA A 80 -10.32 -17.34 -6.92
C ALA A 80 -9.60 -15.98 -6.83
N THR A 81 -9.36 -15.35 -7.99
CA THR A 81 -8.86 -13.97 -8.04
C THR A 81 -9.79 -13.04 -7.25
N LYS A 82 -9.22 -12.23 -6.36
CA LYS A 82 -9.92 -11.17 -5.64
C LYS A 82 -9.50 -9.81 -6.16
N PHE A 83 -10.44 -8.88 -6.15
CA PHE A 83 -10.21 -7.47 -6.41
C PHE A 83 -10.61 -6.70 -5.16
N SER A 84 -9.73 -5.81 -4.71
CA SER A 84 -9.99 -4.84 -3.66
C SER A 84 -9.87 -3.45 -4.25
N THR A 85 -10.76 -2.52 -3.91
CA THR A 85 -10.71 -1.15 -4.40
C THR A 85 -10.75 -0.18 -3.22
N LEU A 86 -9.61 0.42 -2.92
CA LEU A 86 -9.49 1.46 -1.90
C LEU A 86 -9.77 2.83 -2.52
N ARG A 87 -10.56 3.65 -1.82
CA ARG A 87 -10.58 5.09 -2.05
C ARG A 87 -9.39 5.71 -1.32
N VAL A 88 -8.53 6.41 -2.04
CA VAL A 88 -7.27 6.92 -1.52
C VAL A 88 -7.16 8.43 -1.82
N PRO A 89 -6.61 9.25 -0.90
CA PRO A 89 -6.32 10.64 -1.20
C PRO A 89 -5.17 10.75 -2.20
N ILE A 90 -5.36 11.64 -3.18
CA ILE A 90 -4.31 12.13 -4.08
C ILE A 90 -3.08 12.59 -3.29
N GLY A 91 -1.91 12.57 -3.92
CA GLY A 91 -0.66 13.10 -3.37
C GLY A 91 0.51 12.12 -3.45
N GLU A 92 1.63 12.51 -2.85
CA GLU A 92 2.92 11.83 -2.99
C GLU A 92 3.13 10.67 -2.02
N ASN A 93 4.11 9.82 -2.34
CA ASN A 93 4.69 8.79 -1.47
C ASN A 93 3.64 7.89 -0.78
N ARG A 94 2.64 7.45 -1.54
CA ARG A 94 1.59 6.54 -1.09
C ARG A 94 2.10 5.10 -1.20
N ILE A 95 1.74 4.24 -0.27
CA ILE A 95 2.12 2.81 -0.29
C ILE A 95 0.86 1.99 -0.10
N ILE A 96 0.63 1.00 -0.97
CA ILE A 96 -0.33 -0.06 -0.71
C ILE A 96 0.44 -1.21 -0.07
N GLU A 97 0.03 -1.62 1.13
CA GLU A 97 0.55 -2.78 1.84
C GLU A 97 -0.52 -3.88 1.84
N VAL A 98 -0.10 -5.12 1.59
CA VAL A 98 -0.95 -6.32 1.63
C VAL A 98 -0.35 -7.30 2.63
N ARG A 99 -1.15 -7.72 3.63
CA ARG A 99 -0.76 -8.68 4.67
C ARG A 99 -1.71 -9.88 4.66
N GLY A 100 -1.17 -11.07 4.44
CA GLY A 100 -1.91 -12.34 4.36
C GLY A 100 -1.68 -13.21 5.60
N TYR A 101 -2.77 -13.55 6.28
CA TYR A 101 -2.74 -14.28 7.55
C TYR A 101 -3.36 -15.68 7.41
N GLU A 102 -2.70 -16.70 7.96
CA GLU A 102 -3.15 -18.09 8.01
C GLU A 102 -3.36 -18.47 9.49
N TYR A 103 -4.57 -18.87 9.87
CA TYR A 103 -5.00 -19.16 11.27
C TYR A 103 -4.79 -18.04 12.32
N GLY A 104 -4.21 -16.90 11.94
CA GLY A 104 -3.90 -15.76 12.82
C GLY A 104 -2.44 -15.29 12.68
N ASP A 105 -1.55 -16.18 12.22
CA ASP A 105 -0.15 -15.87 11.95
C ASP A 105 0.01 -15.17 10.60
N LEU A 106 0.92 -14.20 10.52
CA LEU A 106 1.26 -13.48 9.29
C LEU A 106 2.20 -14.35 8.45
N VAL A 107 1.76 -14.79 7.27
CA VAL A 107 2.52 -15.72 6.40
C VAL A 107 2.84 -15.17 5.02
N LEU A 108 2.20 -14.09 4.58
CA LEU A 108 2.53 -13.37 3.34
C LEU A 108 2.56 -11.86 3.60
N GLU A 109 3.51 -11.15 2.98
CA GLU A 109 3.46 -9.69 2.81
C GLU A 109 3.70 -9.30 1.34
N GLY A 110 3.28 -8.11 0.96
CA GLY A 110 3.66 -7.48 -0.30
C GLY A 110 3.34 -6.01 -0.26
N HIS A 111 4.11 -5.18 -0.94
CA HIS A 111 3.84 -3.75 -1.04
C HIS A 111 4.08 -3.21 -2.44
N GLN A 112 3.43 -2.09 -2.75
CA GLN A 112 3.75 -1.27 -3.91
C GLN A 112 3.77 0.21 -3.53
N GLU A 113 4.90 0.86 -3.80
CA GLU A 113 5.05 2.30 -3.62
C GLU A 113 4.59 3.05 -4.87
N PHE A 114 3.87 4.16 -4.65
CA PHE A 114 3.38 5.08 -5.67
C PHE A 114 3.96 6.47 -5.37
N PRO A 115 4.98 6.92 -6.12
CA PRO A 115 5.62 8.22 -5.90
C PRO A 115 4.62 9.38 -5.96
N TYR A 116 3.60 9.27 -6.82
CA TYR A 116 2.46 10.18 -6.84
C TYR A 116 1.18 9.43 -7.26
N VAL A 117 0.08 9.71 -6.56
CA VAL A 117 -1.27 9.24 -6.86
C VAL A 117 -2.10 10.42 -7.32
N GLY A 118 -2.54 10.39 -8.58
CA GLY A 118 -3.32 11.47 -9.21
C GLY A 118 -4.81 11.18 -9.33
N ASN A 119 -5.53 12.05 -10.05
CA ASN A 119 -6.99 11.97 -10.25
C ASN A 119 -7.46 10.87 -11.22
N GLN A 120 -6.56 9.99 -11.66
CA GLN A 120 -6.89 8.83 -12.49
C GLN A 120 -6.92 7.56 -11.63
N PRO A 121 -7.80 6.59 -11.92
CA PRO A 121 -7.76 5.29 -11.25
C PRO A 121 -6.44 4.56 -11.52
N ILE A 122 -5.91 3.88 -10.51
CA ILE A 122 -4.64 3.16 -10.59
C ILE A 122 -4.89 1.66 -10.36
N SER A 123 -4.22 0.81 -11.13
CA SER A 123 -4.15 -0.63 -10.83
C SER A 123 -2.85 -0.91 -10.08
N ALA A 124 -2.95 -1.58 -8.95
CA ALA A 124 -1.81 -2.17 -8.27
C ALA A 124 -1.68 -3.65 -8.66
N ASP A 125 -0.44 -4.10 -8.87
CA ASP A 125 -0.09 -5.49 -9.16
C ASP A 125 1.00 -5.88 -8.16
N ILE A 126 0.62 -6.66 -7.15
CA ILE A 126 1.39 -6.85 -5.92
C ILE A 126 1.73 -8.32 -5.77
N THR A 127 3.00 -8.65 -5.99
CA THR A 127 3.58 -9.94 -5.59
C THR A 127 3.48 -10.08 -4.07
N LEU A 128 3.10 -11.26 -3.59
CA LEU A 128 3.11 -11.60 -2.18
C LEU A 128 4.27 -12.54 -1.88
N ASP A 129 5.22 -12.07 -1.09
CA ASP A 129 6.38 -12.82 -0.61
C ASP A 129 6.06 -13.53 0.72
N PRO A 130 6.55 -14.76 0.94
CA PRO A 130 6.26 -15.52 2.14
C PRO A 130 7.08 -15.09 3.36
N ILE A 131 6.40 -14.78 4.46
CA ILE A 131 7.01 -14.52 5.77
C ILE A 131 7.03 -15.80 6.60
N GLY A 132 8.23 -16.23 6.98
CA GLY A 132 8.44 -17.23 8.01
C GLY A 132 8.27 -18.68 7.55
N ILE A 133 9.30 -19.49 7.83
CA ILE A 133 9.41 -20.93 7.48
C ILE A 133 9.57 -21.17 5.96
N PRO A 134 10.51 -22.02 5.52
CA PRO A 134 10.66 -22.35 4.10
C PRO A 134 9.44 -23.11 3.54
N LEU A 135 9.26 -23.04 2.22
CA LEU A 135 8.26 -23.78 1.43
C LEU A 135 8.43 -25.33 1.47
N LEU A 136 9.27 -25.85 2.36
CA LEU A 136 9.70 -27.23 2.49
C LEU A 136 9.56 -27.67 3.94
N ILE A 137 8.54 -28.47 4.23
CA ILE A 137 8.40 -29.19 5.50
C ILE A 137 9.08 -30.55 5.29
N ILE A 138 10.17 -30.80 6.03
CA ILE A 138 10.87 -32.08 6.06
C ILE A 138 10.46 -32.80 7.34
N ASP A 139 9.78 -33.92 7.19
CA ASP A 139 9.12 -34.64 8.28
C ASP A 139 9.51 -36.13 8.27
N THR A 140 9.34 -36.82 9.40
CA THR A 140 9.61 -38.25 9.56
C THR A 140 8.54 -38.88 10.46
N PRO A 141 7.93 -40.02 10.10
CA PRO A 141 6.73 -40.54 10.74
C PRO A 141 6.92 -41.10 12.17
N LYS A 142 8.14 -40.99 12.72
CA LYS A 142 8.50 -41.35 14.10
C LYS A 142 9.58 -40.37 14.58
N SER A 143 9.61 -40.09 15.88
CA SER A 143 10.65 -39.25 16.50
C SER A 143 11.93 -39.99 16.87
N ALA A 144 12.00 -41.31 16.66
CA ALA A 144 13.17 -42.14 16.94
C ALA A 144 13.20 -43.36 16.00
N PHE A 145 14.41 -43.81 15.66
CA PHE A 145 14.69 -44.92 14.76
C PHE A 145 15.82 -45.81 15.33
N SER A 146 15.80 -47.09 14.99
CA SER A 146 16.78 -48.08 15.46
C SER A 146 18.07 -48.02 14.63
N PRO A 147 19.25 -48.39 15.17
CA PRO A 147 20.48 -48.48 14.38
C PRO A 147 20.32 -49.49 13.22
N GLY A 148 20.35 -49.00 11.97
CA GLY A 148 20.10 -49.80 10.77
C GLY A 148 18.65 -49.83 10.27
N GLU A 149 17.73 -49.10 10.91
CA GLU A 149 16.38 -48.85 10.39
C GLU A 149 16.43 -47.80 9.27
N GLU A 150 15.80 -48.08 8.13
CA GLU A 150 15.66 -47.07 7.07
C GLU A 150 14.74 -45.94 7.54
N VAL A 151 15.17 -44.69 7.36
CA VAL A 151 14.41 -43.50 7.79
C VAL A 151 13.62 -42.95 6.59
N PRO A 152 12.30 -43.18 6.51
CA PRO A 152 11.46 -42.52 5.51
C PRO A 152 11.35 -41.03 5.83
N VAL A 153 11.95 -40.20 4.97
CA VAL A 153 11.85 -38.74 5.01
C VAL A 153 10.75 -38.30 4.06
N GLU A 154 9.73 -37.61 4.58
CA GLU A 154 8.65 -37.05 3.79
C GLU A 154 8.93 -35.56 3.54
N ILE A 155 9.21 -35.20 2.29
CA ILE A 155 9.42 -33.82 1.85
C ILE A 155 8.09 -33.28 1.33
N LYS A 156 7.42 -32.47 2.14
CA LYS A 156 6.17 -31.80 1.78
C LYS A 156 6.49 -30.39 1.28
N VAL A 157 6.16 -30.11 0.03
CA VAL A 157 5.98 -28.72 -0.45
C VAL A 157 4.57 -28.28 -0.01
N LYS A 158 4.44 -27.07 0.51
CA LYS A 158 3.14 -26.52 0.93
C LYS A 158 2.26 -26.14 -0.27
#